data_AF-A0A4Y2MHS0-F1
#
_entry.id   AF-A0A4Y2MHS0-F1
#
_cell.length_a   1.000
_cell.length_b   1.000
_cell.length_c   1.000
_cell.angle_alpha   90.00
_cell.angle_beta   90.00
_cell.angle_gamma   90.00
#
_symmetry.space_group_name_H-M   'P 1'
#
loop_
_entity.id
_entity.type
_entity.pdbx_description
1 polymer ?
#
loop_
_entity_poly.entity_id
_entity_poly.type
_entity_poly.pdbx_seq_one_letter_code
_entity_poly.pdbx_strand_id
1 'polypeptide(L)'
;FLGDNHSEGLFHKISAVIQSALEENFSDLDVEIIAEPGTYFTCSAVTLTTAICGKKKRNDQRNTMNGINPIQRFYYVNDSIYGSFYEGVELYGCSLKPLLSDEEIQRRTSYNSNVWGQTCCAVDLLAKEQQLPELEEGEFIVWENMGAYNQVLCSTFCGVPYPASRHVFINNPRLSLEWLSNVEEVVDFLSETCSLVAKE
;
A
#
# COMPACT_ATOMS: atom_id res chain seq x y z
N PHE A 1 7.43 8.57 7.95
CA PHE A 1 6.30 8.00 8.70
C PHE A 1 5.14 7.84 7.73
N LEU A 2 4.44 6.71 7.76
CA LEU A 2 3.52 6.29 6.70
C LEU A 2 2.04 6.51 7.04
N GLY A 3 1.73 7.09 8.19
CA GLY A 3 0.33 7.29 8.60
C GLY A 3 -0.34 6.02 9.13
N ASP A 4 0.41 4.92 9.29
CA ASP A 4 -0.12 3.66 9.80
C ASP A 4 -0.09 3.58 11.34
N ASN A 5 -0.91 2.69 11.90
CA ASN A 5 -0.94 2.44 13.35
C ASN A 5 0.31 1.70 13.83
N HIS A 6 1.03 1.00 12.95
CA HIS A 6 2.19 0.20 13.31
C HIS A 6 3.37 1.06 13.73
N SER A 7 3.48 2.26 13.15
CA SER A 7 4.59 3.17 13.36
C SER A 7 4.30 4.24 14.41
N GLU A 8 3.07 4.38 14.92
CA GLU A 8 2.59 5.51 15.75
C GLU A 8 3.55 5.86 16.91
N GLY A 9 4.07 4.85 17.61
CA GLY A 9 5.05 5.04 18.69
C GLY A 9 6.37 5.68 18.23
N LEU A 10 6.82 5.41 17.00
CA LEU A 10 7.99 6.07 16.40
C LEU A 10 7.70 7.54 16.08
N PHE A 11 6.50 7.86 15.59
CA PHE A 11 6.11 9.26 15.35
C PHE A 11 6.11 10.09 16.61
N HIS A 12 5.55 9.58 17.71
CA HIS A 12 5.59 10.30 18.98
C HIS A 12 7.03 10.53 19.48
N LYS A 13 7.91 9.54 19.33
CA LYS A 13 9.34 9.69 19.68
C LYS A 13 10.02 10.78 18.86
N ILE A 14 9.82 10.79 17.54
CA ILE A 14 10.41 11.81 16.66
C ILE A 14 9.82 13.18 16.97
N SER A 15 8.50 13.27 17.14
CA SER A 15 7.81 14.52 17.45
C SER A 15 8.29 15.12 18.77
N ALA A 16 8.54 14.29 19.79
CA ALA A 16 9.10 14.76 21.06
C ALA A 16 10.51 15.35 20.89
N VAL A 17 11.37 14.72 20.07
CA VAL A 17 12.71 15.25 19.77
C VAL A 17 12.63 16.56 19.00
N ILE A 18 11.74 16.66 18.00
CA ILE A 18 11.51 17.89 17.24
C ILE A 18 11.00 19.00 18.17
N GLN A 19 10.03 18.69 19.03
CA GLN A 19 9.46 19.64 19.98
C GLN A 19 10.55 20.21 20.91
N SER A 20 11.40 19.35 21.48
CA SER A 20 12.51 19.82 22.33
C SER A 20 13.49 20.72 21.56
N ALA A 21 13.79 20.39 20.30
CA ALA A 21 14.67 21.23 19.48
C ALA A 21 14.01 22.58 19.13
N LEU A 22 12.70 22.61 18.87
CA LEU A 22 11.96 23.84 18.60
C LEU A 22 11.95 24.75 19.84
N GLU A 23 11.68 24.18 21.03
CA GLU A 23 11.71 24.90 22.31
C GLU A 23 13.12 25.46 22.61
N GLU A 24 14.17 24.68 22.35
CA GLU A 24 15.55 25.13 22.60
C GLU A 24 15.97 26.29 21.67
N ASN A 25 15.56 26.26 20.40
CA ASN A 25 16.10 27.16 19.39
C ASN A 25 15.19 28.36 19.05
N PHE A 26 13.89 28.27 19.32
CA PHE A 26 12.90 29.27 18.87
C PHE A 26 11.99 29.78 20.00
N SER A 27 12.22 29.41 21.27
CA SER A 27 11.34 29.81 22.39
C SER A 27 11.21 31.31 22.61
N ASP A 28 12.25 32.09 22.29
CA ASP A 28 12.26 33.55 22.45
C ASP A 28 11.88 34.31 21.17
N LEU A 29 11.47 33.61 20.11
CA LEU A 29 11.14 34.19 18.81
C LEU A 29 9.64 34.14 18.56
N ASP A 30 9.09 35.24 18.04
CA ASP A 30 7.71 35.30 17.55
C ASP A 30 7.66 34.72 16.14
N VAL A 31 7.62 33.39 16.06
CA VAL A 31 7.61 32.64 14.79
C VAL A 31 6.43 31.68 14.74
N GLU A 32 5.86 31.54 13.55
CA GLU A 32 4.87 30.53 13.24
C GLU A 32 5.59 29.26 12.76
N ILE A 33 5.37 28.14 13.46
CA ILE A 33 5.93 26.84 13.07
C ILE A 33 4.92 26.10 12.19
N ILE A 34 5.33 25.79 10.96
CA ILE A 34 4.56 24.99 10.01
C ILE A 34 5.31 23.70 9.65
N ALA A 35 4.59 22.73 9.10
CA ALA A 35 5.15 21.49 8.57
C ALA A 35 4.48 21.12 7.24
N GLU A 36 5.19 20.34 6.41
CA GLU A 36 4.71 19.90 5.08
C GLU A 36 4.55 18.36 4.99
N PRO A 37 3.74 17.73 5.86
CA PRO A 37 3.53 16.29 5.82
C PRO A 37 2.70 15.87 4.59
N GLY A 38 3.32 15.19 3.62
CA GLY A 38 2.61 14.54 2.51
C GLY A 38 2.29 13.07 2.83
N THR A 39 3.31 12.22 2.72
CA THR A 39 3.23 10.76 2.93
C THR A 39 2.55 10.37 4.24
N TYR A 40 2.73 11.15 5.31
CA TYR A 40 2.10 10.92 6.60
C TYR A 40 0.57 10.83 6.50
N PHE A 41 -0.06 11.67 5.68
CA PHE A 41 -1.51 11.72 5.55
C PHE A 41 -2.07 10.74 4.54
N THR A 42 -1.32 10.44 3.47
CA THR A 42 -1.89 9.74 2.32
C THR A 42 -1.48 8.27 2.21
N CYS A 43 -0.31 7.89 2.72
CA CYS A 43 0.27 6.57 2.42
C CYS A 43 -0.63 5.41 2.86
N SER A 44 -1.01 5.36 4.15
CA SER A 44 -1.90 4.32 4.70
C SER A 44 -3.38 4.47 4.30
N ALA A 45 -3.77 5.60 3.71
CA ALA A 45 -5.17 5.88 3.37
C ALA A 45 -5.66 5.16 2.11
N VAL A 46 -4.74 4.67 1.27
CA VAL A 46 -5.08 3.99 0.01
C VAL A 46 -4.60 2.56 0.04
N THR A 47 -5.53 1.67 -0.29
CA THR A 47 -5.28 0.25 -0.53
C THR A 47 -5.53 -0.04 -2.00
N LEU A 48 -4.60 -0.71 -2.66
CA LEU A 48 -4.76 -1.19 -4.03
C LEU A 48 -5.16 -2.67 -4.01
N THR A 49 -6.02 -3.07 -4.93
CA THR A 49 -6.35 -4.48 -5.14
C THR A 49 -6.10 -4.84 -6.59
N THR A 50 -5.29 -5.87 -6.83
CA THR A 50 -4.98 -6.35 -8.18
C THR A 50 -5.45 -7.78 -8.36
N ALA A 51 -5.90 -8.12 -9.56
CA ALA A 51 -6.31 -9.47 -9.94
C ALA A 51 -5.12 -10.21 -10.55
N ILE A 52 -5.01 -11.51 -10.28
CA ILE A 52 -4.06 -12.39 -10.95
C ILE A 52 -4.61 -12.69 -12.35
N CYS A 53 -3.86 -12.31 -13.37
CA CYS A 53 -4.19 -12.52 -14.77
C CYS A 53 -3.35 -13.62 -15.43
N GLY A 54 -2.30 -14.08 -14.74
CA GLY A 54 -1.46 -15.15 -15.24
C GLY A 54 -0.69 -15.84 -14.14
N LYS A 55 -0.47 -17.14 -14.31
CA LYS A 55 0.33 -17.96 -13.40
C LYS A 55 1.35 -18.81 -14.15
N LYS A 56 2.59 -18.83 -13.69
CA LYS A 56 3.65 -19.74 -14.17
C LYS A 56 4.31 -20.46 -13.01
N LYS A 57 4.86 -21.64 -13.32
CA LYS A 57 5.69 -22.43 -12.40
C LYS A 57 7.07 -22.66 -12.99
N ARG A 58 8.08 -22.65 -12.12
CA ARG A 58 9.45 -23.02 -12.47
C ARG A 58 10.06 -23.85 -11.34
N ASN A 59 10.92 -24.80 -11.68
CA ASN A 59 11.75 -25.46 -10.68
C ASN A 59 12.92 -24.53 -10.35
N ASP A 60 13.08 -24.14 -9.10
CA ASP A 60 14.20 -23.29 -8.65
C ASP A 60 15.46 -24.15 -8.49
N GLN A 61 16.21 -24.23 -9.59
CA GLN A 61 17.47 -24.99 -9.66
C GLN A 61 18.56 -24.43 -8.73
N ARG A 62 18.37 -23.21 -8.17
CA ARG A 62 19.36 -22.57 -7.30
C ARG A 62 19.26 -23.06 -5.84
N ASN A 63 18.13 -23.67 -5.47
CA ASN A 63 17.84 -24.10 -4.11
C ASN A 63 17.58 -25.61 -4.03
N THR A 64 18.32 -26.42 -4.81
CA THR A 64 18.19 -27.88 -4.79
C THR A 64 18.52 -28.42 -3.40
N MET A 65 17.55 -29.09 -2.76
CA MET A 65 17.75 -29.77 -1.49
C MET A 65 17.45 -31.25 -1.68
N ASN A 66 18.43 -32.10 -1.35
CA ASN A 66 18.35 -33.56 -1.54
C ASN A 66 17.98 -34.00 -2.98
N GLY A 67 18.45 -33.25 -3.99
CA GLY A 67 18.14 -33.54 -5.40
C GLY A 67 16.74 -33.11 -5.86
N ILE A 68 15.96 -32.45 -5.00
CA ILE A 68 14.64 -31.91 -5.32
C ILE A 68 14.76 -30.39 -5.45
N ASN A 69 14.39 -29.87 -6.63
CA ASN A 69 14.32 -28.43 -6.87
C ASN A 69 12.98 -27.91 -6.34
N PRO A 70 12.96 -26.95 -5.41
CA PRO A 70 11.72 -26.39 -4.92
C PRO A 70 10.99 -25.67 -6.05
N ILE A 71 9.66 -25.69 -5.98
CA ILE A 71 8.82 -25.05 -6.97
C ILE A 71 8.74 -23.55 -6.65
N GLN A 72 9.02 -22.72 -7.64
CA GLN A 72 8.82 -21.28 -7.61
C GLN A 72 7.58 -20.92 -8.43
N ARG A 73 6.73 -20.04 -7.89
CA ARG A 73 5.54 -19.50 -8.56
C ARG A 73 5.82 -18.09 -9.09
N PHE A 74 5.17 -17.76 -10.20
CA PHE A 74 5.24 -16.46 -10.83
C PHE A 74 3.80 -16.03 -11.12
N TYR A 75 3.35 -14.97 -10.47
CA TYR A 75 2.02 -14.40 -10.68
C TYR A 75 2.16 -13.11 -11.47
N TYR A 76 1.24 -12.88 -12.40
CA TYR A 76 1.14 -11.66 -13.19
C TYR A 76 -0.18 -10.98 -12.83
N VAL A 77 -0.14 -9.70 -12.48
CA VAL A 77 -1.33 -8.95 -12.04
C VAL A 77 -1.71 -7.86 -13.03
N ASN A 78 -2.96 -7.40 -12.98
CA ASN A 78 -3.51 -6.38 -13.88
C ASN A 78 -3.07 -4.92 -13.61
N ASP A 79 -1.89 -4.74 -13.03
CA ASP A 79 -1.29 -3.43 -12.76
C ASP A 79 0.23 -3.52 -12.97
N SER A 80 0.99 -2.44 -12.82
CA SER A 80 2.43 -2.41 -13.10
C SER A 80 3.16 -1.28 -12.37
N ILE A 81 4.50 -1.28 -12.45
CA ILE A 81 5.37 -0.15 -12.03
C ILE A 81 5.14 1.14 -12.82
N TYR A 82 4.38 1.08 -13.91
CA TYR A 82 3.97 2.25 -14.69
C TYR A 82 2.53 2.67 -14.35
N GLY A 83 1.83 1.84 -13.58
CA GLY A 83 0.46 2.01 -13.12
C GLY A 83 0.44 2.56 -11.69
N SER A 84 -0.15 1.82 -10.76
CA SER A 84 -0.20 2.23 -9.33
C SER A 84 1.12 2.09 -8.59
N PHE A 85 2.02 1.24 -9.09
CA PHE A 85 3.32 1.02 -8.50
C PHE A 85 4.35 1.97 -9.11
N TYR A 86 5.51 2.05 -8.49
CA TYR A 86 6.70 2.74 -8.99
C TYR A 86 7.94 2.11 -8.36
N GLU A 87 9.10 2.35 -8.97
CA GLU A 87 10.38 1.88 -8.42
C GLU A 87 10.63 2.50 -7.03
N GLY A 88 10.80 1.67 -6.00
CA GLY A 88 11.01 2.12 -4.63
C GLY A 88 9.74 2.24 -3.78
N VAL A 89 8.56 1.82 -4.28
CA VAL A 89 7.32 1.81 -3.50
C VAL A 89 7.42 0.99 -2.21
N GLU A 90 8.29 -0.02 -2.17
CA GLU A 90 8.60 -0.83 -0.99
C GLU A 90 9.22 -0.01 0.15
N LEU A 91 9.86 1.12 -0.14
CA LEU A 91 10.41 2.03 0.88
C LEU A 91 9.31 2.70 1.71
N TYR A 92 8.07 2.71 1.20
CA TYR A 92 6.89 3.24 1.86
C TYR A 92 6.08 2.15 2.56
N GLY A 93 6.71 1.03 2.94
CA GLY A 93 6.07 -0.02 3.73
C GLY A 93 4.92 -0.70 3.01
N CYS A 94 4.94 -0.71 1.67
CA CYS A 94 3.98 -1.46 0.86
C CYS A 94 3.97 -2.93 1.30
N SER A 95 2.83 -3.38 1.80
CA SER A 95 2.60 -4.75 2.23
C SER A 95 1.68 -5.42 1.21
N LEU A 96 1.83 -6.73 1.01
CA LEU A 96 0.96 -7.50 0.13
C LEU A 96 0.30 -8.63 0.89
N LYS A 97 -1.00 -8.80 0.67
CA LYS A 97 -1.82 -9.85 1.31
C LYS A 97 -2.76 -10.46 0.26
N PRO A 98 -2.76 -11.78 0.06
CA PRO A 98 -3.79 -12.42 -0.75
C PRO A 98 -5.18 -12.16 -0.16
N LEU A 99 -6.17 -11.84 -1.00
CA LEU A 99 -7.56 -11.66 -0.58
C LEU A 99 -8.22 -13.03 -0.37
N LEU A 100 -7.79 -13.72 0.68
CA LEU A 100 -8.25 -15.03 1.11
C LEU A 100 -8.52 -15.02 2.61
N SER A 101 -9.36 -15.94 3.08
CA SER A 101 -9.52 -16.13 4.53
C SER A 101 -8.27 -16.74 5.15
N ASP A 102 -8.06 -16.53 6.45
CA ASP A 102 -6.91 -17.10 7.16
C ASP A 102 -6.91 -18.64 7.10
N GLU A 103 -8.10 -19.27 7.12
CA GLU A 103 -8.27 -20.72 6.96
C GLU A 103 -7.81 -21.21 5.57
N GLU A 104 -8.13 -20.46 4.51
CA GLU A 104 -7.68 -20.79 3.16
C GLU A 104 -6.17 -20.65 3.01
N ILE A 105 -5.59 -19.59 3.57
CA ILE A 105 -4.15 -19.36 3.56
C ILE A 105 -3.43 -20.53 4.24
N GLN A 106 -3.92 -20.99 5.40
CA GLN A 106 -3.32 -22.11 6.14
C GLN A 106 -3.48 -23.45 5.42
N ARG A 107 -4.58 -23.66 4.69
CA ARG A 107 -4.85 -24.91 3.97
C ARG A 107 -4.04 -25.03 2.68
N ARG A 108 -3.73 -23.91 2.02
CA ARG A 108 -3.03 -23.89 0.72
C ARG A 108 -1.53 -24.09 0.92
N THR A 109 -0.90 -24.78 -0.03
CA THR A 109 0.57 -24.92 0.00
C THR A 109 1.21 -23.56 -0.29
N SER A 110 2.19 -23.17 0.53
CA SER A 110 2.95 -21.94 0.32
C SER A 110 4.14 -22.19 -0.60
N TYR A 111 4.36 -21.27 -1.53
CA TYR A 111 5.47 -21.30 -2.48
C TYR A 111 6.25 -19.98 -2.43
N ASN A 112 7.56 -20.08 -2.64
CA ASN A 112 8.35 -18.91 -2.99
C ASN A 112 7.86 -18.35 -4.34
N SER A 113 7.47 -17.09 -4.34
CA SER A 113 6.67 -16.49 -5.41
C SER A 113 7.21 -15.12 -5.81
N ASN A 114 7.19 -14.83 -7.11
CA ASN A 114 7.39 -13.48 -7.63
C ASN A 114 6.08 -12.96 -8.22
N VAL A 115 5.72 -11.72 -7.89
CA VAL A 115 4.57 -11.01 -8.45
C VAL A 115 5.06 -9.96 -9.43
N TRP A 116 4.64 -10.10 -10.68
CA TRP A 116 5.00 -9.25 -11.81
C TRP A 116 3.80 -8.42 -12.23
N GLY A 117 4.07 -7.25 -12.79
CA GLY A 117 3.05 -6.48 -13.49
C GLY A 117 2.72 -7.08 -14.86
N GLN A 118 1.77 -6.46 -15.53
CA GLN A 118 1.26 -6.90 -16.84
C GLN A 118 2.09 -6.48 -18.04
N THR A 119 3.16 -5.69 -17.85
CA THR A 119 3.96 -5.20 -18.99
C THR A 119 5.02 -6.21 -19.42
N CYS A 120 5.58 -6.02 -20.61
CA CYS A 120 6.73 -6.80 -21.08
C CYS A 120 8.08 -6.28 -20.54
N CYS A 121 8.08 -5.29 -19.65
CA CYS A 121 9.29 -4.68 -19.15
C CYS A 121 9.95 -5.57 -18.09
N ALA A 122 11.27 -5.80 -18.21
CA ALA A 122 11.99 -6.69 -17.29
C ALA A 122 12.08 -6.16 -15.84
N VAL A 123 11.85 -4.86 -15.64
CA VAL A 123 11.84 -4.22 -14.31
C VAL A 123 10.45 -4.20 -13.68
N ASP A 124 9.40 -4.68 -14.37
CA ASP A 124 8.02 -4.71 -13.87
C ASP A 124 7.79 -5.87 -12.87
N LEU A 125 8.66 -5.95 -11.87
CA LEU A 125 8.64 -6.91 -10.77
C LEU A 125 8.16 -6.17 -9.52
N LEU A 126 6.91 -6.43 -9.12
CA LEU A 126 6.24 -5.72 -8.03
C LEU A 126 6.62 -6.28 -6.66
N ALA A 127 6.79 -7.60 -6.57
CA ALA A 127 7.22 -8.24 -5.34
C ALA A 127 8.08 -9.47 -5.63
N LYS A 128 9.25 -9.53 -5.01
CA LYS A 128 10.24 -10.59 -5.22
C LYS A 128 10.30 -11.52 -4.02
N GLU A 129 10.38 -12.82 -4.28
CA GLU A 129 10.69 -13.88 -3.30
C GLU A 129 9.75 -13.90 -2.09
N GLN A 130 8.46 -13.72 -2.36
CA GLN A 130 7.39 -13.71 -1.36
C GLN A 130 6.92 -15.12 -1.05
N GLN A 131 6.67 -15.42 0.23
CA GLN A 131 6.01 -16.67 0.60
C GLN A 131 4.50 -16.48 0.48
N LEU A 132 3.91 -17.05 -0.57
CA LEU A 132 2.49 -16.93 -0.86
C LEU A 132 1.83 -18.30 -0.91
N PRO A 133 0.58 -18.43 -0.40
CA PRO A 133 -0.23 -19.60 -0.70
C PRO A 133 -0.38 -19.77 -2.22
N GLU A 134 -0.72 -20.97 -2.66
CA GLU A 134 -1.10 -21.18 -4.06
C GLU A 134 -2.31 -20.33 -4.43
N LEU A 135 -2.11 -19.41 -5.37
CA LEU A 135 -3.15 -18.55 -5.92
C LEU A 135 -3.49 -18.97 -7.35
N GLU A 136 -4.69 -18.65 -7.80
CA GLU A 136 -5.19 -18.92 -9.14
C GLU A 136 -5.56 -17.63 -9.89
N GLU A 137 -5.67 -17.73 -11.21
CA GLU A 137 -6.15 -16.63 -12.05
C GLU A 137 -7.57 -16.22 -11.64
N GLY A 138 -7.81 -14.91 -11.54
CA GLY A 138 -9.05 -14.34 -11.03
C GLY A 138 -9.08 -14.11 -9.52
N GLU A 139 -8.14 -14.65 -8.75
CA GLU A 139 -7.96 -14.29 -7.34
C GLU A 139 -7.22 -12.95 -7.20
N PHE A 140 -7.34 -12.32 -6.03
CA PHE A 140 -6.86 -10.96 -5.82
C PHE A 140 -5.74 -10.88 -4.79
N ILE A 141 -4.87 -9.89 -4.97
CA ILE A 141 -3.87 -9.47 -3.99
C ILE A 141 -4.20 -8.04 -3.57
N VAL A 142 -4.25 -7.83 -2.26
CA VAL A 142 -4.41 -6.53 -1.63
C VAL A 142 -3.02 -5.98 -1.31
N TRP A 143 -2.82 -4.70 -1.60
CA TRP A 143 -1.59 -3.97 -1.34
C TRP A 143 -1.91 -2.77 -0.45
N GLU A 144 -1.36 -2.78 0.76
CA GLU A 144 -1.56 -1.69 1.72
C GLU A 144 -0.48 -0.62 1.56
N ASN A 145 -0.69 0.55 2.17
CA ASN A 145 0.23 1.68 2.14
C ASN A 145 0.50 2.23 0.72
N MET A 146 -0.50 2.16 -0.16
CA MET A 146 -0.37 2.49 -1.57
C MET A 146 -0.75 3.94 -1.90
N GLY A 147 -0.88 4.86 -0.95
CA GLY A 147 -1.40 6.21 -1.20
C GLY A 147 -0.37 7.34 -1.35
N ALA A 148 0.91 7.06 -1.16
CA ALA A 148 1.97 8.05 -1.36
C ALA A 148 2.61 7.87 -2.74
N TYR A 149 2.60 8.95 -3.53
CA TYR A 149 3.24 9.04 -4.84
C TYR A 149 2.76 8.02 -5.89
N ASN A 150 1.59 7.41 -5.69
CA ASN A 150 1.04 6.36 -6.56
C ASN A 150 0.46 6.90 -7.88
N GLN A 151 -0.81 7.32 -7.91
CA GLN A 151 -1.53 7.83 -9.06
C GLN A 151 -0.87 9.05 -9.68
N VAL A 152 -0.17 9.86 -8.88
CA VAL A 152 0.55 11.05 -9.37
C VAL A 152 1.76 10.72 -10.24
N LEU A 153 2.34 9.51 -10.11
CA LEU A 153 3.44 9.02 -10.95
C LEU A 153 2.95 8.06 -12.04
N CYS A 154 1.66 7.73 -12.04
CA CYS A 154 1.06 6.76 -12.94
C CYS A 154 1.05 7.26 -14.40
N SER A 155 1.25 6.33 -15.33
CA SER A 155 1.26 6.57 -16.76
C SER A 155 0.39 5.54 -17.49
N THR A 156 0.02 5.82 -18.74
CA THR A 156 -0.70 4.85 -19.58
C THR A 156 0.25 4.01 -20.43
N PHE A 157 1.38 3.59 -19.86
CA PHE A 157 2.36 2.75 -20.55
C PHE A 157 1.69 1.46 -21.07
N CYS A 158 2.12 1.00 -22.25
CA CYS A 158 1.46 -0.10 -22.97
C CYS A 158 -0.06 0.10 -23.25
N GLY A 159 -0.57 1.34 -23.17
CA GLY A 159 -1.99 1.64 -23.42
C GLY A 159 -2.94 1.17 -22.31
N VAL A 160 -2.40 0.88 -21.12
CA VAL A 160 -3.19 0.51 -19.94
C VAL A 160 -3.83 1.78 -19.34
N PRO A 161 -5.14 1.80 -19.06
CA PRO A 161 -5.78 2.95 -18.42
C PRO A 161 -5.42 3.05 -16.93
N TYR A 162 -5.69 4.21 -16.34
CA TYR A 162 -5.59 4.39 -14.89
C TYR A 162 -6.51 3.40 -14.15
N PRO A 163 -6.08 2.87 -12.99
CA PRO A 163 -6.90 1.98 -12.18
C PRO A 163 -8.10 2.76 -11.63
N ALA A 164 -9.25 2.08 -11.57
CA ALA A 164 -10.45 2.65 -10.98
C ALA A 164 -10.22 2.94 -9.49
N SER A 165 -10.59 4.13 -9.04
CA SER A 165 -10.57 4.51 -7.63
C SER A 165 -11.98 4.63 -7.08
N ARG A 166 -12.13 4.32 -5.78
CA ARG A 166 -13.34 4.57 -5.02
C ARG A 166 -12.96 5.17 -3.68
N HIS A 167 -13.49 6.34 -3.37
CA HIS A 167 -13.32 6.93 -2.05
C HIS A 167 -14.34 6.33 -1.09
N VAL A 168 -13.83 5.88 0.05
CA VAL A 168 -14.64 5.36 1.15
C VAL A 168 -14.33 6.16 2.40
N PHE A 169 -15.37 6.54 3.13
CA PHE A 169 -15.21 7.13 4.44
C PHE A 169 -15.53 6.06 5.48
N ILE A 170 -14.52 5.69 6.27
CA ILE A 170 -14.69 4.73 7.36
C ILE A 170 -15.02 5.52 8.62
N ASN A 171 -16.23 5.34 9.15
CA ASN A 171 -16.63 6.01 10.37
C ASN A 171 -15.73 5.55 11.53
N ASN A 172 -14.86 6.44 11.99
CA ASN A 172 -13.89 6.18 13.06
C ASN A 172 -14.12 7.19 14.19
N PRO A 173 -14.40 6.73 15.43
CA PRO A 173 -14.60 7.62 16.57
C PRO A 173 -13.41 8.56 16.86
N ARG A 174 -12.21 8.22 16.37
CA ARG A 174 -11.02 9.07 16.50
C ARG A 174 -11.03 10.27 15.54
N LEU A 175 -11.81 10.21 14.45
CA LEU A 175 -12.00 11.32 13.53
C LEU A 175 -13.11 12.24 14.07
N SER A 176 -12.78 13.03 15.09
CA SER A 176 -13.62 14.20 15.42
C SER A 176 -13.26 15.31 14.44
N LEU A 177 -14.28 15.79 13.71
CA LEU A 177 -14.16 16.93 12.79
C LEU A 177 -14.67 18.23 13.43
N GLU A 178 -15.06 18.21 14.71
CA GLU A 178 -15.66 19.35 15.42
C GLU A 178 -14.73 20.58 15.49
N TRP A 179 -13.43 20.39 15.31
CA TRP A 179 -12.43 21.45 15.29
C TRP A 179 -12.27 22.13 13.92
N LEU A 180 -12.84 21.57 12.85
CA LEU A 180 -12.81 22.17 11.52
C LEU A 180 -13.85 23.29 11.44
N SER A 181 -13.39 24.51 11.14
CA SER A 181 -14.28 25.68 10.99
C SER A 181 -15.28 25.53 9.84
N ASN A 182 -15.00 24.64 8.88
CA ASN A 182 -15.84 24.35 7.72
C ASN A 182 -16.35 22.89 7.71
N VAL A 183 -16.67 22.34 8.89
CA VAL A 183 -17.11 20.94 9.03
C VAL A 183 -18.32 20.59 8.15
N GLU A 184 -19.28 21.51 7.97
CA GLU A 184 -20.45 21.28 7.11
C GLU A 184 -20.04 21.05 5.66
N GLU A 185 -19.18 21.90 5.09
CA GLU A 185 -18.67 21.75 3.72
C GLU A 185 -17.91 20.44 3.52
N VAL A 186 -17.13 20.02 4.53
CA VAL A 186 -16.40 18.74 4.51
C VAL A 186 -17.37 17.57 4.53
N VAL A 187 -18.40 17.61 5.38
CA VAL A 187 -19.42 16.56 5.46
C VAL A 187 -20.22 16.47 4.17
N ASP A 188 -20.59 17.59 3.57
CA ASP A 188 -21.29 17.65 2.28
C ASP A 188 -20.43 17.04 1.17
N PHE A 189 -19.17 17.47 1.06
CA PHE A 189 -18.21 16.89 0.10
C PHE A 189 -18.08 15.37 0.26
N LEU A 190 -17.91 14.88 1.50
CA LEU A 190 -17.80 13.45 1.77
C LEU A 190 -19.09 12.70 1.42
N SER A 191 -20.25 13.29 1.68
CA SER A 191 -21.55 12.68 1.36
C SER A 191 -21.81 12.58 -0.14
N GLU A 192 -21.29 13.52 -0.93
CA GLU A 192 -21.41 13.52 -2.39
C GLU A 192 -20.36 12.64 -3.09
N THR A 193 -19.16 12.53 -2.53
CA THR A 193 -18.00 11.93 -3.22
C THR A 193 -17.53 10.59 -2.66
N CYS A 194 -17.97 10.22 -1.46
CA CYS A 194 -17.53 9.01 -0.78
C CYS A 194 -18.70 8.08 -0.45
N SER A 195 -18.42 6.77 -0.46
CA SER A 195 -19.33 5.81 0.16
C SER A 195 -19.01 5.68 1.64
N LEU A 196 -20.01 5.88 2.51
CA LEU A 196 -19.87 5.64 3.95
C LEU A 196 -19.84 4.14 4.23
N VAL A 197 -18.81 3.68 4.93
CA VAL A 197 -18.64 2.28 5.33
C VAL A 197 -18.46 2.22 6.85
N ALA A 198 -19.23 1.35 7.50
CA ALA A 198 -19.05 1.06 8.92
C ALA A 198 -17.80 0.19 9.11
N LYS A 199 -17.05 0.45 10.17
CA LYS A 199 -15.94 -0.43 10.57
C LYS A 199 -16.54 -1.66 11.26
N GLU A 200 -16.36 -2.84 10.68
CA GLU A 200 -16.66 -4.12 11.33
C GLU A 200 -15.67 -4.40 12.48
#